data_AF-A0A3D4PIH8-F1
#
_entry.id   AF-A0A3D4PIH8-F1
#
_cell.length_a   1.000
_cell.length_b   1.000
_cell.length_c   1.000
_cell.angle_alpha   90.00
_cell.angle_beta   90.00
_cell.angle_gamma   90.00
#
_symmetry.space_group_name_H-M   'P 1'
#
loop_
_entity.id
_entity.type
_entity.pdbx_description
1 polymer ?
#
loop_
_entity_poly.entity_id
_entity_poly.type
_entity_poly.pdbx_seq_one_letter_code
_entity_poly.pdbx_strand_id
1 'polypeptide(L)'
;MSNSNPQISSNGRQLLNRRSFLNESATALGSIALLDLLANDRLLAEQPAINPARPFAPRASHYPAKAKKVIVIFCAGAVSQLETWDYKPELIKYDGKPLEGGPAVTFQGPAGDLARPQY
;
A
#
# COMPACT_ATOMS: atom_id res chain seq x y z
N MET A 1 -40.20 49.39 -29.12
CA MET A 1 -38.90 49.20 -28.44
C MET A 1 -38.98 47.87 -27.68
N SER A 2 -38.35 46.82 -28.20
CA SER A 2 -38.45 45.48 -27.62
C SER A 2 -37.54 45.39 -26.40
N ASN A 3 -38.11 45.16 -25.22
CA ASN A 3 -37.37 44.93 -23.97
C ASN A 3 -36.78 43.51 -24.00
N SER A 4 -35.52 43.37 -24.38
CA SER A 4 -34.76 42.15 -24.21
C SER A 4 -34.36 41.99 -22.74
N ASN A 5 -35.09 41.16 -22.00
CA ASN A 5 -34.68 40.78 -20.65
C ASN A 5 -33.33 40.04 -20.71
N PRO A 6 -32.30 40.47 -19.97
CA PRO A 6 -31.02 39.80 -19.98
C PRO A 6 -31.18 38.39 -19.40
N GLN A 7 -30.79 37.39 -20.18
CA GLN A 7 -30.80 35.99 -19.75
C GLN A 7 -29.62 35.74 -18.80
N ILE A 8 -29.84 36.01 -17.52
CA ILE A 8 -28.82 35.78 -16.48
C ILE A 8 -28.76 34.29 -16.16
N SER A 9 -27.55 33.70 -16.24
CA SER A 9 -27.27 32.32 -15.86
C SER A 9 -27.56 32.06 -14.38
N SER A 10 -27.75 30.79 -13.99
CA SER A 10 -28.00 30.41 -12.58
C SER A 10 -26.92 30.95 -11.64
N ASN A 11 -25.65 30.79 -12.01
CA ASN A 11 -24.51 31.29 -11.25
C ASN A 11 -24.52 32.83 -11.17
N GLY A 12 -24.87 33.51 -12.27
CA GLY A 12 -25.03 34.96 -12.26
C GLY A 12 -26.14 35.42 -11.32
N ARG A 13 -27.26 34.69 -11.23
CA ARG A 13 -28.34 35.00 -10.28
C ARG A 13 -27.94 34.78 -8.83
N GLN A 14 -27.13 33.76 -8.53
CA GLN A 14 -26.57 33.53 -7.19
C GLN A 14 -25.61 34.65 -6.77
N LEU A 15 -24.72 35.08 -7.68
CA LEU A 15 -23.80 36.18 -7.41
C LEU A 15 -24.51 37.54 -7.26
N LEU A 16 -25.61 37.77 -7.99
CA LEU A 16 -26.41 38.97 -7.85
C LEU A 16 -27.31 38.96 -6.59
N ASN A 17 -27.51 37.80 -5.97
CA ASN A 17 -28.18 37.72 -4.68
C ASN A 17 -27.19 38.10 -3.57
N ARG A 18 -27.39 39.28 -2.98
CA ARG A 18 -26.52 39.80 -1.91
C ARG A 18 -26.32 38.83 -0.74
N ARG A 19 -27.36 38.09 -0.33
CA ARG A 19 -27.26 37.16 0.80
C ARG A 19 -26.39 35.95 0.43
N SER A 20 -26.63 35.37 -0.74
CA SER A 20 -25.82 34.26 -1.25
C SER A 20 -24.37 34.68 -1.43
N PHE A 21 -24.13 35.81 -2.12
CA PHE A 21 -22.81 36.35 -2.35
C PHE A 21 -22.00 36.57 -1.06
N LEU A 22 -22.60 37.23 -0.05
CA LEU A 22 -21.91 37.50 1.21
C LEU A 22 -21.64 36.23 2.01
N ASN A 23 -22.57 35.27 2.02
CA ASN A 23 -22.40 34.00 2.72
C ASN A 23 -21.28 33.15 2.07
N GLU A 24 -21.31 33.01 0.75
CA GLU A 24 -20.29 32.29 -0.01
C GLU A 24 -18.91 32.94 0.15
N SER A 25 -18.83 34.26 0.04
CA SER A 25 -17.56 35.01 0.19
C SER A 25 -16.98 34.88 1.60
N ALA A 26 -17.82 35.00 2.64
CA ALA A 26 -17.37 34.84 4.02
C ALA A 26 -16.88 33.41 4.29
N THR A 27 -17.57 32.40 3.77
CA THR A 27 -17.17 31.00 3.90
C THR A 27 -15.85 30.73 3.18
N ALA A 28 -15.68 31.25 1.96
CA ALA A 28 -14.45 31.08 1.18
C ALA A 28 -13.24 31.73 1.87
N LEU A 29 -13.38 32.99 2.30
CA LEU A 29 -12.32 33.71 3.02
C LEU A 29 -12.00 33.03 4.37
N GLY A 30 -13.03 32.60 5.10
CA GLY A 30 -12.86 31.85 6.35
C GLY A 30 -12.14 30.52 6.14
N SER A 31 -12.43 29.82 5.05
CA SER A 31 -11.77 28.56 4.69
C SER A 31 -10.29 28.77 4.36
N ILE A 32 -9.95 29.85 3.64
CA ILE A 32 -8.55 30.21 3.35
C ILE A 32 -7.80 30.52 4.65
N ALA A 33 -8.39 31.35 5.53
CA ALA A 33 -7.78 31.68 6.81
C ALA A 33 -7.58 30.45 7.71
N LEU A 34 -8.58 29.55 7.75
CA LEU A 34 -8.48 28.30 8.50
C LEU A 34 -7.36 27.40 7.96
N LEU A 35 -7.24 27.27 6.63
CA LEU A 35 -6.17 26.49 6.01
C LEU A 35 -4.78 27.05 6.34
N ASP A 36 -4.64 28.38 6.37
CA ASP A 36 -3.38 29.03 6.75
C ASP A 36 -3.02 28.76 8.22
N LEU A 37 -4.00 28.85 9.15
CA LEU A 37 -3.79 28.50 10.55
C LEU A 37 -3.39 27.03 10.73
N LEU A 38 -4.10 26.11 10.09
CA LEU A 38 -3.79 24.67 10.15
C LEU A 38 -2.41 24.35 9.55
N ALA A 39 -2.00 25.07 8.50
CA ALA A 39 -0.67 24.94 7.92
C ALA A 39 0.42 25.43 8.88
N ASN A 40 0.21 26.59 9.50
CA ASN A 40 1.13 27.17 10.48
C ASN A 40 1.30 26.28 11.72
N ASP A 41 0.22 25.66 12.18
CA ASP A 41 0.24 24.71 13.31
C ASP A 41 0.72 23.30 12.93
N ARG A 42 1.09 23.06 11.65
CA ARG A 42 1.51 21.75 11.11
C ARG A 42 0.49 20.64 11.33
N LEU A 43 -0.80 20.97 11.28
CA LEU A 43 -1.90 20.02 11.43
C LEU A 43 -2.37 19.44 10.09
N LEU A 44 -1.90 20.00 8.97
CA LEU A 44 -2.13 19.45 7.64
C LEU A 44 -1.24 18.22 7.41
N ALA A 45 -1.71 17.29 6.58
CA ALA A 45 -0.92 16.13 6.20
C ALA A 45 0.34 16.57 5.44
N GLU A 46 1.51 16.15 5.93
CA GLU A 46 2.77 16.38 5.23
C GLU A 46 2.84 15.53 3.97
N GLN A 47 3.28 16.13 2.86
CA GLN A 47 3.67 15.37 1.69
C GLN A 47 4.93 14.57 2.00
N PRO A 48 5.02 13.30 1.55
CA PRO A 48 6.23 12.52 1.77
C PRO A 48 7.40 13.19 1.06
N ALA A 49 8.44 13.54 1.81
CA ALA A 49 9.69 14.03 1.24
C ALA A 49 10.38 12.92 0.45
N ILE A 50 10.28 12.96 -0.88
CA ILE A 50 10.90 11.99 -1.78
C ILE A 50 12.22 12.57 -2.28
N ASN A 51 13.33 11.90 -1.96
CA ASN A 51 14.62 12.24 -2.56
C ASN A 51 14.68 11.64 -3.99
N PRO A 52 14.74 12.46 -5.05
CA PRO A 52 14.75 11.97 -6.42
C PRO A 52 15.99 11.12 -6.75
N ALA A 53 17.11 11.32 -6.05
CA ALA A 53 18.30 10.48 -6.21
C ALA A 53 18.15 9.10 -5.55
N ARG A 54 17.18 8.91 -4.64
CA ARG A 54 16.90 7.66 -3.94
C ARG A 54 15.39 7.46 -3.71
N PRO A 55 14.61 7.24 -4.78
CA PRO A 55 13.15 7.20 -4.68
C PRO A 55 12.61 6.04 -3.84
N PHE A 56 13.40 4.96 -3.70
CA PHE A 56 13.04 3.76 -2.93
C PHE A 56 13.70 3.68 -1.55
N ALA A 57 14.33 4.77 -1.08
CA ALA A 57 14.90 4.78 0.26
C ALA A 57 13.80 4.58 1.33
N PRO A 58 14.13 3.92 2.46
CA PRO A 58 13.22 3.84 3.60
C PRO A 58 12.78 5.25 4.04
N ARG A 59 11.49 5.38 4.33
CA ARG A 59 10.87 6.63 4.80
C ARG A 59 10.71 6.61 6.31
N ALA A 60 10.71 7.79 6.93
CA ALA A 60 10.33 7.91 8.33
C ALA A 60 8.87 7.46 8.49
N SER A 61 8.61 6.63 9.50
CA SER A 61 7.26 6.21 9.86
C SER A 61 6.56 7.32 10.65
N HIS A 62 5.22 7.38 10.58
CA HIS A 62 4.43 8.33 11.39
C HIS A 62 4.62 8.14 12.90
N TYR A 63 4.98 6.92 13.33
CA TYR A 63 5.26 6.58 14.72
C TYR A 63 6.66 6.00 14.85
N PRO A 64 7.32 6.19 16.01
CA PRO A 64 8.59 5.53 16.27
C PRO A 64 8.45 4.01 16.17
N ALA A 65 9.36 3.38 15.43
CA ALA A 65 9.39 1.93 15.31
C ALA A 65 9.66 1.31 16.68
N LYS A 66 8.71 0.48 17.15
CA LYS A 66 8.86 -0.24 18.43
C LYS A 66 9.86 -1.39 18.31
N ALA A 67 9.93 -2.04 17.13
CA ALA A 67 10.85 -3.14 16.85
C ALA A 67 12.09 -2.62 16.10
N LYS A 68 13.27 -3.08 16.53
CA LYS A 68 14.57 -2.70 15.90
C LYS A 68 15.04 -3.68 14.83
N LYS A 69 14.58 -4.94 14.89
CA LYS A 69 14.98 -6.04 14.00
C LYS A 69 13.77 -6.91 13.71
N VAL A 70 13.62 -7.35 12.46
CA VAL A 70 12.56 -8.24 12.00
C VAL A 70 13.23 -9.38 11.23
N ILE A 71 12.88 -10.62 11.56
CA ILE A 71 13.28 -11.81 10.80
C ILE A 71 12.03 -12.31 10.09
N VAL A 72 12.08 -12.38 8.76
CA VAL A 72 11.03 -12.98 7.94
C VAL A 72 11.48 -14.37 7.55
N ILE A 73 10.79 -15.39 8.05
CA ILE A 73 10.99 -16.78 7.65
C ILE A 73 9.94 -17.08 6.58
N PHE A 74 10.38 -17.18 5.32
CA PHE A 74 9.50 -17.56 4.21
C PHE A 74 9.63 -19.06 3.94
N CYS A 75 8.62 -19.83 4.32
CA CYS A 75 8.53 -21.25 3.98
C CYS A 75 7.71 -21.41 2.70
N ALA A 76 8.39 -21.56 1.56
CA ALA A 76 7.72 -21.80 0.28
C ALA A 76 6.91 -23.09 0.34
N GLY A 77 5.57 -23.00 0.29
CA GLY A 77 4.68 -24.16 0.41
C GLY A 77 4.31 -24.54 1.86
N ALA A 78 4.65 -23.70 2.84
CA ALA A 78 4.45 -23.92 4.28
C ALA A 78 5.28 -25.07 4.88
N VAL A 79 5.28 -25.15 6.21
CA VAL A 79 5.79 -26.33 6.95
C VAL A 79 4.62 -27.30 7.04
N SER A 80 4.59 -28.30 6.17
CA SER A 80 3.49 -29.27 6.19
C SER A 80 3.66 -30.23 7.38
N GLN A 81 2.55 -30.61 8.01
CA GLN A 81 2.54 -31.61 9.08
C GLN A 81 3.11 -32.94 8.57
N LEU A 82 2.74 -33.31 7.33
CA LEU A 82 3.24 -34.49 6.63
C LEU A 82 4.76 -34.44 6.54
N GLU A 83 5.36 -33.32 6.13
CA GLU A 83 6.81 -33.20 6.01
C GLU A 83 7.53 -33.29 7.37
N THR A 84 6.92 -32.75 8.42
CA THR A 84 7.59 -32.55 9.71
C THR A 84 7.53 -33.75 10.63
N TRP A 85 6.39 -34.45 10.70
CA TRP A 85 6.13 -35.42 11.77
C TRP A 85 5.89 -36.85 11.29
N ASP A 86 5.61 -37.05 10.00
CA ASP A 86 5.33 -38.40 9.51
C ASP A 86 6.63 -39.18 9.27
N TYR A 87 6.63 -40.41 9.76
CA TYR A 87 7.67 -41.39 9.48
C TYR A 87 7.57 -41.85 8.03
N LYS A 88 8.64 -41.61 7.25
CA LYS A 88 8.70 -41.91 5.81
C LYS A 88 9.76 -42.97 5.51
N PRO A 89 9.47 -44.26 5.73
CA PRO A 89 10.48 -45.33 5.57
C PRO A 89 11.01 -45.43 4.14
N GLU A 90 10.16 -45.21 3.13
CA GLU A 90 10.61 -45.25 1.73
C GLU A 90 11.54 -44.07 1.40
N LEU A 91 11.28 -42.87 1.93
CA LEU A 91 12.15 -41.72 1.69
C LEU A 91 13.53 -41.90 2.35
N ILE A 92 13.59 -42.61 3.48
CA ILE A 92 14.85 -43.01 4.12
C ILE A 92 15.58 -44.04 3.25
N LYS A 93 14.85 -45.03 2.71
CA LYS A 93 15.42 -46.09 1.86
C LYS A 93 15.97 -45.58 0.53
N TYR A 94 15.39 -44.53 -0.03
CA TYR A 94 15.78 -43.95 -1.32
C TYR A 94 16.56 -42.64 -1.21
N ASP A 95 17.07 -42.30 -0.01
CA ASP A 95 17.88 -41.10 0.20
C ASP A 95 19.07 -41.03 -0.79
N GLY A 96 19.24 -39.88 -1.43
CA GLY A 96 20.29 -39.62 -2.41
C GLY A 96 20.08 -40.25 -3.79
N LYS A 97 18.87 -40.75 -4.10
CA LYS A 97 18.54 -41.29 -5.42
C LYS A 97 17.58 -40.37 -6.19
N PRO A 98 17.68 -40.31 -7.53
CA PRO A 98 16.74 -39.54 -8.33
C PRO A 98 15.33 -40.16 -8.27
N LEU A 99 14.30 -39.31 -8.36
CA LEU A 99 12.91 -39.77 -8.45
C LEU A 99 12.62 -40.34 -9.84
N GLU A 100 12.42 -41.66 -9.93
CA GLU A 100 12.05 -42.31 -11.18
C GLU A 100 10.65 -41.87 -11.66
N GLY A 101 10.54 -41.44 -12.92
CA GLY A 101 9.28 -40.97 -13.51
C GLY A 101 8.84 -39.57 -13.05
N GLY A 102 9.66 -38.87 -12.26
CA GLY A 102 9.40 -37.50 -11.86
C GLY A 102 9.58 -36.48 -12.99
N PRO A 103 9.01 -35.27 -12.85
CA PRO A 103 9.26 -34.18 -13.80
C PRO A 103 10.72 -33.76 -13.73
N ALA A 104 11.37 -33.62 -14.89
CA ALA A 104 12.78 -33.21 -14.97
C ALA A 104 13.02 -31.79 -14.42
N VAL A 105 12.01 -30.92 -14.46
CA VAL A 105 12.05 -29.53 -13.98
C VAL A 105 10.76 -29.24 -13.21
N THR A 106 10.91 -28.70 -12.01
CA THR A 106 9.84 -28.20 -11.14
C THR A 106 9.72 -26.69 -11.26
N PHE A 107 8.71 -26.09 -10.63
CA PHE A 107 8.61 -24.63 -10.50
C PHE A 107 9.86 -23.97 -9.90
N GLN A 108 10.64 -24.71 -9.11
CA GLN A 108 11.82 -24.22 -8.38
C GLN A 108 13.15 -24.54 -9.10
N GLY A 109 13.12 -25.22 -10.25
CA GLY A 109 14.32 -25.62 -11.00
C GLY A 109 14.41 -27.13 -11.24
N PRO A 110 15.58 -27.64 -11.66
CA PRO A 110 15.80 -29.06 -11.90
C PRO A 110 15.44 -29.90 -10.67
N ALA A 111 14.83 -31.07 -10.89
CA ALA A 111 14.53 -31.98 -9.79
C ALA A 111 15.84 -32.50 -9.16
N GLY A 112 15.96 -32.33 -7.85
CA GLY A 112 17.05 -32.90 -7.07
C GLY A 112 16.78 -34.36 -6.69
N ASP A 113 17.78 -34.98 -6.03
CA ASP A 113 17.62 -36.31 -5.46
C ASP A 113 16.61 -36.31 -4.31
N LEU A 114 16.01 -37.47 -4.06
CA LEU A 114 15.17 -37.72 -2.90
C LEU A 114 16.00 -37.51 -1.63
N ALA A 115 15.48 -36.68 -0.72
CA ALA A 115 16.11 -36.40 0.55
C ALA A 115 15.32 -37.04 1.69
N ARG A 116 16.01 -37.74 2.59
CA ARG A 116 15.39 -38.21 3.82
C ARG A 116 14.96 -37.04 4.72
N PRO A 117 13.94 -37.23 5.57
CA PRO A 117 13.58 -36.23 6.58
C PRO A 117 14.76 -35.93 7.54
N GLN A 118 14.83 -34.68 8.03
CA GLN A 118 15.94 -34.19 8.89
C GLN A 118 15.62 -34.14 10.40
N TYR A 119 14.59 -34.84 10.86
CA TYR A 119 14.34 -35.02 12.29
C TYR A 119 15.24 -36.08 12.92
#